data_AF-U6DTH2-F1
#
_entry.id   AF-U6DTH2-F1
#
_cell.length_a   1.000
_cell.length_b   1.000
_cell.length_c   1.000
_cell.angle_alpha   90.00
_cell.angle_beta   90.00
_cell.angle_gamma   90.00
#
_symmetry.space_group_name_H-M   'P 1'
#
loop_
_entity.id
_entity.type
_entity.pdbx_description
1 polymer ?
#
loop_
_entity_poly.entity_id
_entity_poly.type
_entity_poly.pdbx_seq_one_letter_code
_entity_poly.pdbx_strand_id
1 'polypeptide(L)'
;KKHRTSLPSPMFSRNDFSIWSILRKCIGMELSKITMPVIFNEPLSFLQRLTEYMEHTYLIHKASSFSDSVERMQCVAAFAVSAVASQWERTGKPFNPLLGETYELVRDDLGFRLISEQVSHHPPISAFHAEGLNNDFIFHGSIYPKLKFWGKSVEAEPKGTITLELLEHGEAYTWTNPTCCVHNIIVGKLWIEQYGNVEITNHKTGDKCVLNFKPCGLFGKELHKVEGYIQDKSKKKLCALYGKWTECLYSVDPATFDAYKK
;
A
#
# COMPACT_ATOMS: atom_id res chain seq x y z
N LYS A 1 5.47 -23.93 -13.09
CA LYS A 1 5.62 -23.19 -14.38
C LYS A 1 6.68 -22.10 -14.18
N LYS A 2 7.53 -21.78 -15.17
CA LYS A 2 8.50 -20.68 -15.05
C LYS A 2 7.83 -19.36 -15.44
N HIS A 3 7.84 -18.36 -14.56
CA HIS A 3 7.30 -17.03 -14.84
C HIS A 3 8.25 -16.23 -15.74
N ARG A 4 7.72 -15.31 -16.57
CA ARG A 4 8.54 -14.40 -17.38
C ARG A 4 9.36 -13.47 -16.49
N THR A 5 10.56 -13.10 -16.93
CA THR A 5 11.47 -12.17 -16.23
C THR A 5 11.65 -10.84 -16.96
N SER A 6 11.02 -10.67 -18.13
CA SER A 6 11.05 -9.43 -18.91
C SER A 6 9.78 -9.26 -19.75
N LEU A 7 9.54 -8.03 -20.19
CA LEU A 7 8.54 -7.70 -21.20
C LEU A 7 9.17 -7.77 -22.61
N PRO A 8 8.36 -7.90 -23.68
CA PRO A 8 8.88 -7.98 -25.05
C PRO A 8 9.56 -6.69 -25.54
N SER A 9 9.38 -5.56 -24.84
CA SER A 9 9.99 -4.27 -25.17
C SER A 9 10.29 -3.47 -23.90
N PRO A 10 11.36 -2.66 -23.88
CA PRO A 10 11.54 -1.65 -22.85
C PRO A 10 10.43 -0.59 -22.91
N MET A 11 10.25 0.13 -21.81
CA MET A 11 9.37 1.31 -21.74
C MET A 11 10.01 2.47 -22.52
N PHE A 12 9.19 3.27 -23.21
CA PHE A 12 9.65 4.51 -23.86
C PHE A 12 10.01 5.57 -22.80
N SER A 13 10.88 6.51 -23.18
CA SER A 13 11.24 7.65 -22.32
C SER A 13 10.03 8.55 -22.11
N ARG A 14 9.65 8.78 -20.85
CA ARG A 14 8.57 9.72 -20.48
C ARG A 14 9.02 11.17 -20.45
N ASN A 15 10.32 11.43 -20.61
CA ASN A 15 10.89 12.78 -20.52
C ASN A 15 10.41 13.70 -21.65
N ASP A 16 9.88 13.14 -22.74
CA ASP A 16 9.43 13.89 -23.91
C ASP A 16 7.97 14.38 -23.78
N PHE A 17 7.27 14.01 -22.70
CA PHE A 17 5.85 14.33 -22.51
C PHE A 17 5.56 14.95 -21.15
N SER A 18 5.07 16.19 -21.14
CA SER A 18 4.67 16.88 -19.91
C SER A 18 3.23 16.55 -19.52
N ILE A 19 3.07 15.92 -18.34
CA ILE A 19 1.77 15.68 -17.67
C ILE A 19 1.00 17.00 -17.49
N TRP A 20 1.69 18.14 -17.33
CA TRP A 20 1.08 19.46 -17.15
C TRP A 20 0.14 19.86 -18.28
N SER A 21 0.49 19.53 -19.53
CA SER A 21 -0.34 19.89 -20.70
C SER A 21 -1.76 19.30 -20.62
N ILE A 22 -1.89 18.16 -19.95
CA ILE A 22 -3.15 17.48 -19.67
C ILE A 22 -3.75 18.05 -18.39
N LEU A 23 -3.00 18.06 -17.28
CA LEU A 23 -3.50 18.53 -15.98
C LEU A 23 -3.98 19.98 -15.99
N ARG A 24 -3.39 20.87 -16.81
CA ARG A 24 -3.89 22.23 -17.01
C ARG A 24 -5.32 22.25 -17.56
N LYS A 25 -5.67 21.31 -18.43
CA LYS A 25 -7.05 21.13 -18.93
C LYS A 25 -7.98 20.51 -17.88
N CYS A 26 -7.43 19.99 -16.78
CA CYS A 26 -8.14 19.30 -15.71
C CYS A 26 -8.38 20.15 -14.47
N ILE A 27 -7.88 21.39 -14.43
CA ILE A 27 -8.06 22.28 -13.27
C ILE A 27 -9.55 22.53 -13.05
N GLY A 28 -10.09 22.09 -11.91
CA GLY A 28 -11.51 22.20 -11.56
C GLY A 28 -12.37 20.97 -11.89
N MET A 29 -11.81 19.94 -12.53
CA MET A 29 -12.50 18.67 -12.84
C MET A 29 -12.04 17.54 -11.91
N GLU A 30 -12.88 16.52 -11.71
CA GLU A 30 -12.43 15.26 -11.10
C GLU A 30 -11.43 14.56 -12.03
N LEU A 31 -10.19 14.36 -11.56
CA LEU A 31 -9.09 13.75 -12.32
C LEU A 31 -9.42 12.36 -12.89
N SER A 32 -10.34 11.62 -12.26
CA SER A 32 -10.83 10.33 -12.73
C SER A 32 -11.61 10.40 -14.04
N LYS A 33 -12.18 11.56 -14.40
CA LYS A 33 -12.97 11.78 -15.62
C LYS A 33 -12.11 12.17 -16.83
N ILE A 34 -10.79 12.30 -16.67
CA ILE A 34 -9.88 12.63 -17.78
C ILE A 34 -9.20 11.37 -18.31
N THR A 35 -9.37 11.13 -19.61
CA THR A 35 -8.61 10.13 -20.35
C THR A 35 -7.16 10.58 -20.45
N MET A 36 -6.29 9.91 -19.69
CA MET A 36 -4.85 10.14 -19.77
C MET A 36 -4.30 9.45 -21.02
N PRO A 37 -3.41 10.08 -21.82
CA PRO A 37 -2.74 9.40 -22.90
C PRO A 37 -2.00 8.14 -22.41
N VAL A 38 -2.08 7.08 -23.20
CA VAL A 38 -1.51 5.76 -22.87
C VAL A 38 -0.02 5.80 -22.50
N ILE A 39 0.70 6.81 -22.99
CA ILE A 39 2.11 7.05 -22.67
C ILE A 39 2.38 7.38 -21.19
N PHE A 40 1.37 7.75 -20.42
CA PHE A 40 1.51 7.92 -18.96
C PHE A 40 1.13 6.66 -18.20
N ASN A 41 0.58 5.67 -18.90
CA ASN A 41 0.22 4.42 -18.29
C ASN A 41 1.43 3.49 -18.15
N GLU A 42 1.34 2.60 -17.18
CA GLU A 42 2.11 1.36 -17.15
C GLU A 42 1.23 0.21 -17.63
N PRO A 43 1.79 -0.91 -18.12
CA PRO A 43 1.03 -2.00 -18.72
C PRO A 43 0.36 -2.92 -17.68
N LEU A 44 -0.33 -2.34 -16.72
CA LEU A 44 -1.08 -3.03 -15.67
C LEU A 44 -2.41 -2.32 -15.41
N SER A 45 -3.47 -3.09 -15.24
CA SER A 45 -4.74 -2.61 -14.67
C SER A 45 -4.55 -2.23 -13.20
N PHE A 46 -5.36 -1.30 -12.69
CA PHE A 46 -5.34 -0.97 -11.26
C PHE A 46 -5.67 -2.18 -10.38
N LEU A 47 -6.47 -3.15 -10.87
CA LEU A 47 -6.74 -4.40 -10.17
C LEU A 47 -5.45 -5.23 -9.97
N GLN A 48 -4.59 -5.25 -10.97
CA GLN A 48 -3.28 -5.90 -10.89
C GLN A 48 -2.35 -5.14 -9.93
N ARG A 49 -2.39 -3.80 -9.94
CA ARG A 49 -1.62 -2.98 -9.00
C ARG A 49 -2.02 -3.24 -7.54
N LEU A 50 -3.31 -3.43 -7.26
CA LEU A 50 -3.80 -3.80 -5.93
C LEU A 50 -3.34 -5.21 -5.51
N THR A 51 -3.25 -6.13 -6.47
CA THR A 51 -2.77 -7.49 -6.20
C THR A 51 -1.31 -7.52 -5.73
N GLU A 52 -0.52 -6.50 -6.03
CA GLU A 52 0.86 -6.36 -5.52
C GLU A 52 0.92 -6.26 -3.98
N TYR A 53 -0.19 -5.96 -3.29
CA TYR A 53 -0.27 -6.07 -1.82
C TYR A 53 0.16 -7.45 -1.30
N MET A 54 -0.02 -8.49 -2.12
CA MET A 54 0.25 -9.89 -1.76
C MET A 54 1.70 -10.33 -2.05
N GLU A 55 2.60 -9.43 -2.49
CA GLU A 55 3.99 -9.80 -2.81
C GLU A 55 4.70 -10.48 -1.62
N HIS A 56 4.44 -9.99 -0.40
CA HIS A 56 5.10 -10.45 0.82
C HIS A 56 4.17 -11.29 1.72
N THR A 57 3.29 -12.09 1.13
CA THR A 57 2.30 -12.94 1.84
C THR A 57 2.92 -13.88 2.88
N TYR A 58 4.20 -14.25 2.74
CA TYR A 58 4.92 -15.04 3.75
C TYR A 58 4.91 -14.40 5.15
N LEU A 59 4.73 -13.06 5.26
CA LEU A 59 4.57 -12.38 6.54
C LEU A 59 3.25 -12.73 7.23
N ILE A 60 2.18 -12.96 6.45
CA ILE A 60 0.88 -13.41 6.98
C ILE A 60 1.00 -14.86 7.48
N HIS A 61 1.59 -15.75 6.68
CA HIS A 61 1.84 -17.13 7.10
C HIS A 61 2.69 -17.20 8.38
N LYS A 62 3.72 -16.36 8.47
CA LYS A 62 4.53 -16.22 9.68
C LYS A 62 3.70 -15.72 10.87
N ALA A 63 2.83 -14.73 10.66
CA ALA A 63 1.90 -14.27 11.69
C ALA A 63 1.00 -15.42 12.18
N SER A 64 0.42 -16.22 11.27
CA SER A 64 -0.45 -17.35 11.67
C SER A 64 0.30 -18.38 12.53
N SER A 65 1.60 -18.57 12.32
CA SER A 65 2.40 -19.53 13.09
C SER A 65 2.74 -19.09 14.53
N PHE A 66 2.59 -17.81 14.88
CA PHE A 66 2.98 -17.30 16.20
C PHE A 66 1.85 -17.43 17.24
N SER A 67 2.19 -17.89 18.43
CA SER A 67 1.28 -17.97 19.57
C SER A 67 1.07 -16.63 20.28
N ASP A 68 2.10 -15.76 20.34
CA ASP A 68 2.01 -14.44 20.96
C ASP A 68 1.32 -13.43 20.03
N SER A 69 0.26 -12.76 20.52
CA SER A 69 -0.49 -11.77 19.75
C SER A 69 0.35 -10.54 19.37
N VAL A 70 1.38 -10.21 20.14
CA VAL A 70 2.30 -9.11 19.87
C VAL A 70 3.23 -9.47 18.70
N GLU A 71 3.76 -10.69 18.68
CA GLU A 71 4.57 -11.19 17.55
C GLU A 71 3.75 -11.28 16.27
N ARG A 72 2.47 -11.69 16.37
CA ARG A 72 1.51 -11.60 15.25
C ARG A 72 1.36 -10.16 14.77
N MET A 73 1.11 -9.22 15.68
CA MET A 73 0.95 -7.80 15.33
C MET A 73 2.20 -7.22 14.67
N GLN A 74 3.41 -7.62 15.08
CA GLN A 74 4.66 -7.24 14.38
C GLN A 74 4.67 -7.72 12.94
N CYS A 75 4.25 -8.96 12.68
CA CYS A 75 4.18 -9.52 11.33
C CYS A 75 3.09 -8.84 10.49
N VAL A 76 1.92 -8.57 11.07
CA VAL A 76 0.83 -7.83 10.40
C VAL A 76 1.26 -6.40 10.07
N ALA A 77 1.97 -5.72 10.97
CA ALA A 77 2.53 -4.40 10.72
C ALA A 77 3.59 -4.43 9.60
N ALA A 78 4.48 -5.41 9.61
CA ALA A 78 5.44 -5.62 8.53
C ALA A 78 4.73 -5.87 7.19
N PHE A 79 3.68 -6.70 7.18
CA PHE A 79 2.88 -6.97 5.99
C PHE A 79 2.23 -5.68 5.46
N ALA A 80 1.58 -4.89 6.33
CA ALA A 80 0.94 -3.62 5.95
C ALA A 80 1.94 -2.63 5.32
N VAL A 81 3.17 -2.53 5.83
CA VAL A 81 4.23 -1.70 5.22
C VAL A 81 4.70 -2.29 3.89
N SER A 82 4.91 -3.61 3.83
CA SER A 82 5.39 -4.30 2.63
C SER A 82 4.40 -4.25 1.47
N ALA A 83 3.09 -4.26 1.75
CA ALA A 83 2.03 -4.21 0.75
C ALA A 83 2.10 -2.92 -0.09
N VAL A 84 2.65 -1.85 0.46
CA VAL A 84 2.81 -0.56 -0.23
C VAL A 84 4.26 -0.27 -0.64
N ALA A 85 5.18 -1.24 -0.54
CA ALA A 85 6.60 -1.02 -0.81
C ALA A 85 6.92 -0.87 -2.32
N SER A 86 6.19 -1.56 -3.20
CA SER A 86 6.45 -1.60 -4.65
C SER A 86 6.20 -0.28 -5.39
N GLN A 87 5.73 0.76 -4.68
CA GLN A 87 5.35 2.04 -5.30
C GLN A 87 6.55 2.92 -5.68
N TRP A 88 7.74 2.67 -5.10
CA TRP A 88 8.93 3.46 -5.42
C TRP A 88 9.28 3.35 -6.91
N GLU A 89 9.58 4.49 -7.54
CA GLU A 89 9.83 4.65 -8.99
C GLU A 89 8.70 4.25 -9.96
N ARG A 90 7.59 3.69 -9.47
CA ARG A 90 6.40 3.32 -10.26
C ARG A 90 5.48 4.52 -10.56
N THR A 91 6.03 5.53 -11.21
CA THR A 91 5.35 6.79 -11.57
C THR A 91 4.30 6.64 -12.68
N GLY A 92 4.12 5.44 -13.22
CA GLY A 92 3.11 5.15 -14.24
C GLY A 92 1.71 5.03 -13.65
N LYS A 93 0.74 5.65 -14.29
CA LYS A 93 -0.66 5.46 -13.94
C LYS A 93 -1.09 4.04 -14.36
N PRO A 94 -1.61 3.19 -13.47
CA PRO A 94 -2.22 1.94 -13.93
C PRO A 94 -3.43 2.26 -14.84
N PHE A 95 -3.79 1.34 -15.73
CA PHE A 95 -5.02 1.46 -16.50
C PHE A 95 -6.22 1.53 -15.57
N ASN A 96 -7.15 2.44 -15.86
CA ASN A 96 -8.40 2.53 -15.12
C ASN A 96 -9.26 1.32 -15.50
N PRO A 97 -9.62 0.43 -14.57
CA PRO A 97 -10.38 -0.76 -14.92
C PRO A 97 -11.75 -0.39 -15.46
N LEU A 98 -12.27 -1.20 -16.39
CA LEU A 98 -13.66 -1.10 -16.82
C LEU A 98 -14.60 -1.54 -15.69
N LEU A 99 -15.83 -1.03 -15.66
CA LEU A 99 -16.84 -1.53 -14.71
C LEU A 99 -17.10 -3.02 -14.96
N GLY A 100 -16.99 -3.85 -13.92
CA GLY A 100 -17.09 -5.30 -14.01
C GLY A 100 -15.83 -6.00 -14.55
N GLU A 101 -14.74 -5.27 -14.80
CA GLU A 101 -13.43 -5.90 -15.05
C GLU A 101 -13.02 -6.70 -13.80
N THR A 102 -12.49 -7.90 -14.03
CA THR A 102 -11.97 -8.78 -12.97
C THR A 102 -10.51 -9.12 -13.21
N TYR A 103 -9.78 -9.38 -12.12
CA TYR A 103 -8.44 -9.95 -12.18
C TYR A 103 -8.25 -10.98 -11.08
N GLU A 104 -7.68 -12.13 -11.45
CA GLU A 104 -7.36 -13.22 -10.53
C GLU A 104 -5.86 -13.53 -10.54
N LEU A 105 -5.34 -14.00 -9.40
CA LEU A 105 -3.99 -14.50 -9.27
C LEU A 105 -3.94 -15.67 -8.30
N VAL A 106 -3.39 -16.80 -8.75
CA VAL A 106 -3.03 -17.93 -7.88
C VAL A 106 -1.52 -18.05 -7.85
N ARG A 107 -0.94 -18.10 -6.66
CA ARG A 107 0.49 -18.31 -6.42
C ARG A 107 0.67 -19.47 -5.46
N ASP A 108 0.69 -20.69 -6.00
CA ASP A 108 0.92 -21.92 -5.23
C ASP A 108 2.24 -21.85 -4.45
N ASP A 109 3.27 -21.23 -5.04
CA ASP A 109 4.58 -21.03 -4.43
C ASP A 109 4.58 -20.03 -3.26
N LEU A 110 3.59 -19.15 -3.20
CA LEU A 110 3.39 -18.19 -2.10
C LEU A 110 2.20 -18.54 -1.21
N GLY A 111 1.48 -19.62 -1.49
CA GLY A 111 0.38 -20.11 -0.65
C GLY A 111 -0.90 -19.29 -0.66
N PHE A 112 -1.22 -18.53 -1.73
CA PHE A 112 -2.48 -17.77 -1.79
C PHE A 112 -3.17 -17.79 -3.17
N ARG A 113 -4.47 -17.46 -3.14
CA ARG A 113 -5.26 -17.05 -4.31
C ARG A 113 -5.95 -15.71 -4.05
N LEU A 114 -6.14 -14.90 -5.08
CA LEU A 114 -6.81 -13.60 -5.01
C LEU A 114 -7.77 -13.45 -6.19
N ILE A 115 -8.93 -12.86 -5.93
CA ILE A 115 -9.86 -12.32 -6.93
C ILE A 115 -10.09 -10.82 -6.66
N SER A 116 -10.24 -10.03 -7.72
CA SER A 116 -10.56 -8.61 -7.63
C SER A 116 -11.52 -8.20 -8.74
N GLU A 117 -12.34 -7.19 -8.46
CA GLU A 117 -13.35 -6.67 -9.38
C GLU A 117 -13.47 -5.15 -9.26
N GLN A 118 -13.66 -4.48 -10.39
CA GLN A 118 -14.07 -3.08 -10.43
C GLN A 118 -15.59 -2.97 -10.22
N VAL A 119 -16.00 -2.80 -8.96
CA VAL A 119 -17.41 -2.84 -8.54
C VAL A 119 -18.16 -1.51 -8.74
N SER A 120 -17.44 -0.40 -8.95
CA SER A 120 -18.05 0.90 -9.24
C SER A 120 -17.12 1.78 -10.07
N HIS A 121 -17.70 2.72 -10.83
CA HIS A 121 -16.97 3.72 -11.62
C HIS A 121 -17.17 5.15 -11.10
N HIS A 122 -18.26 5.43 -10.38
CA HIS A 122 -18.59 6.74 -9.83
C HIS A 122 -19.12 6.63 -8.38
N PRO A 123 -18.23 6.65 -7.38
CA PRO A 123 -16.76 6.76 -7.48
C PRO A 123 -16.10 5.46 -7.98
N PRO A 124 -14.86 5.50 -8.51
CA PRO A 124 -14.14 4.30 -8.92
C PRO A 124 -13.73 3.48 -7.71
N ILE A 125 -14.35 2.30 -7.53
CA ILE A 125 -14.07 1.38 -6.41
C ILE A 125 -13.62 0.05 -6.98
N SER A 126 -12.47 -0.42 -6.51
CA SER A 126 -11.95 -1.76 -6.80
C SER A 126 -11.99 -2.58 -5.52
N ALA A 127 -12.70 -3.71 -5.54
CA ALA A 127 -12.74 -4.67 -4.43
C ALA A 127 -11.76 -5.82 -4.69
N PHE A 128 -11.20 -6.39 -3.62
CA PHE A 128 -10.33 -7.56 -3.70
C PHE A 128 -10.58 -8.50 -2.51
N HIS A 129 -10.35 -9.79 -2.74
CA HIS A 129 -10.46 -10.85 -1.75
C HIS A 129 -9.38 -11.90 -2.02
N ALA A 130 -8.53 -12.13 -1.03
CA ALA A 130 -7.46 -13.12 -1.04
C ALA A 130 -7.61 -14.12 0.09
N GLU A 131 -7.19 -15.35 -0.17
CA GLU A 131 -7.30 -16.48 0.75
C GLU A 131 -5.99 -17.25 0.75
N GLY A 132 -5.53 -17.65 1.93
CA GLY A 132 -4.47 -18.63 2.07
C GLY A 132 -4.94 -20.00 1.56
N LEU A 133 -4.11 -20.68 0.76
CA LEU A 133 -4.47 -21.98 0.18
C LEU A 133 -4.66 -23.08 1.23
N ASN A 134 -4.08 -22.89 2.42
CA ASN A 134 -4.25 -23.77 3.58
C ASN A 134 -5.31 -23.27 4.58
N ASN A 135 -6.11 -22.26 4.20
CA ASN A 135 -7.17 -21.69 5.02
C ASN A 135 -6.67 -21.12 6.36
N ASP A 136 -5.47 -20.53 6.36
CA ASP A 136 -4.85 -19.87 7.51
C ASP A 136 -5.22 -18.38 7.61
N PHE A 137 -5.49 -17.73 6.47
CA PHE A 137 -5.89 -16.32 6.45
C PHE A 137 -6.90 -15.96 5.35
N ILE A 138 -7.61 -14.84 5.57
CA ILE A 138 -8.37 -14.11 4.55
C ILE A 138 -7.92 -12.66 4.56
N PHE A 139 -7.63 -12.09 3.39
CA PHE A 139 -7.24 -10.68 3.24
C PHE A 139 -8.13 -9.99 2.21
N HIS A 140 -8.89 -9.00 2.62
CA HIS A 140 -9.87 -8.34 1.74
C HIS A 140 -10.02 -6.85 2.03
N GLY A 141 -10.64 -6.16 1.08
CA GLY A 141 -10.94 -4.76 1.19
C GLY A 141 -11.45 -4.18 -0.11
N SER A 142 -11.61 -2.86 -0.12
CA SER A 142 -11.89 -2.12 -1.34
C SER A 142 -11.14 -0.79 -1.31
N ILE A 143 -10.72 -0.31 -2.46
CA ILE A 143 -9.97 0.95 -2.59
C ILE A 143 -10.71 1.90 -3.54
N TYR A 144 -10.98 3.09 -3.03
CA TYR A 144 -11.33 4.28 -3.80
C TYR A 144 -10.16 5.29 -3.74
N PRO A 145 -9.36 5.43 -4.82
CA PRO A 145 -8.26 6.39 -4.85
C PRO A 145 -8.78 7.82 -5.08
N LYS A 146 -9.00 8.58 -4.00
CA LYS A 146 -9.44 9.96 -4.08
C LYS A 146 -8.27 10.88 -4.42
N LEU A 147 -8.34 11.55 -5.57
CA LEU A 147 -7.27 12.41 -6.08
C LEU A 147 -7.44 13.87 -5.64
N LYS A 148 -6.34 14.53 -5.24
CA LYS A 148 -6.27 15.98 -4.97
C LYS A 148 -5.02 16.57 -5.63
N PHE A 149 -5.18 17.70 -6.31
CA PHE A 149 -4.08 18.40 -6.97
C PHE A 149 -3.63 19.61 -6.11
N TRP A 150 -2.33 19.68 -5.81
CA TRP A 150 -1.72 20.68 -4.95
C TRP A 150 -0.71 21.56 -5.71
N GLY A 151 -1.02 21.90 -6.96
CA GLY A 151 -0.13 22.71 -7.80
C GLY A 151 1.01 21.88 -8.41
N LYS A 152 2.01 21.49 -7.61
CA LYS A 152 3.17 20.74 -8.12
C LYS A 152 3.11 19.24 -7.86
N SER A 153 2.10 18.78 -7.12
CA SER A 153 1.95 17.38 -6.71
C SER A 153 0.49 16.94 -6.80
N VAL A 154 0.28 15.63 -6.97
CA VAL A 154 -1.04 14.99 -6.86
C VAL A 154 -1.00 14.00 -5.71
N GLU A 155 -1.92 14.17 -4.77
CA GLU A 155 -2.20 13.19 -3.73
C GLU A 155 -3.26 12.21 -4.22
N ALA A 156 -3.02 10.93 -3.96
CA ALA A 156 -3.98 9.85 -4.04
C ALA A 156 -4.19 9.31 -2.62
N GLU A 157 -5.36 9.59 -2.05
CA GLU A 157 -5.81 9.07 -0.76
C GLU A 157 -6.55 7.74 -1.00
N PRO A 158 -5.96 6.57 -0.68
CA PRO A 158 -6.60 5.28 -0.91
C PRO A 158 -7.68 5.03 0.15
N LYS A 159 -8.91 5.43 -0.15
CA LYS A 159 -10.04 5.28 0.78
C LYS A 159 -10.54 3.85 0.79
N GLY A 160 -10.65 3.29 1.99
CA GLY A 160 -11.28 2.01 2.24
C GLY A 160 -10.58 1.25 3.35
N THR A 161 -11.34 0.40 4.02
CA THR A 161 -10.81 -0.44 5.09
C THR A 161 -10.18 -1.68 4.48
N ILE A 162 -8.95 -1.94 4.88
CA ILE A 162 -8.25 -3.20 4.64
C ILE A 162 -8.49 -4.10 5.85
N THR A 163 -8.82 -5.36 5.60
CA THR A 163 -9.09 -6.36 6.63
C THR A 163 -8.23 -7.59 6.40
N LEU A 164 -7.53 -8.03 7.44
CA LEU A 164 -6.82 -9.30 7.49
C LEU A 164 -7.42 -10.15 8.62
N GLU A 165 -7.83 -11.35 8.31
CA GLU A 165 -8.33 -12.34 9.26
C GLU A 165 -7.32 -13.47 9.37
N LEU A 166 -6.85 -13.75 10.59
CA LEU A 166 -6.04 -14.94 10.90
C LEU A 166 -6.96 -15.99 11.49
N LEU A 167 -7.31 -16.98 10.67
CA LEU A 167 -8.44 -17.89 10.91
C LEU A 167 -8.19 -18.83 12.09
N GLU A 168 -6.97 -19.37 12.21
CA GLU A 168 -6.58 -20.25 13.32
C GLU A 168 -6.68 -19.57 14.69
N HIS A 169 -6.50 -18.24 14.72
CA HIS A 169 -6.58 -17.45 15.94
C HIS A 169 -7.97 -16.83 16.15
N GLY A 170 -8.85 -16.86 15.16
CA GLY A 170 -10.13 -16.13 15.20
C GLY A 170 -9.93 -14.63 15.43
N GLU A 171 -8.89 -14.05 14.82
CA GLU A 171 -8.50 -12.65 14.96
C GLU A 171 -8.73 -11.89 13.65
N ALA A 172 -9.23 -10.66 13.75
CA ALA A 172 -9.33 -9.75 12.62
C ALA A 172 -8.54 -8.47 12.91
N TYR A 173 -7.84 -7.99 11.89
CA TYR A 173 -7.04 -6.77 11.90
C TYR A 173 -7.57 -5.83 10.83
N THR A 174 -7.77 -4.56 11.18
CA THR A 174 -8.18 -3.55 10.19
C THR A 174 -7.28 -2.34 10.21
N TRP A 175 -7.02 -1.77 9.04
CA TRP A 175 -6.31 -0.50 8.87
C TRP A 175 -6.74 0.21 7.57
N THR A 176 -6.21 1.42 7.36
CA THR A 176 -6.29 2.15 6.09
C THR A 176 -4.88 2.43 5.60
N ASN A 177 -4.66 2.42 4.29
CA ASN A 177 -3.35 2.66 3.70
C ASN A 177 -2.94 4.15 3.78
N PRO A 178 -1.62 4.45 3.76
CA PRO A 178 -1.14 5.82 3.77
C PRO A 178 -1.49 6.56 2.47
N THR A 179 -1.46 7.88 2.50
CA THR A 179 -1.62 8.70 1.29
C THR A 179 -0.39 8.55 0.41
N CYS A 180 -0.60 8.37 -0.88
CA CYS A 180 0.47 8.40 -1.88
C CYS A 180 0.50 9.78 -2.54
N CYS A 181 1.68 10.36 -2.71
CA CYS A 181 1.88 11.66 -3.36
C CYS A 181 2.86 11.53 -4.51
N VAL A 182 2.44 11.97 -5.70
CA VAL A 182 3.30 12.07 -6.88
C VAL A 182 3.73 13.52 -7.04
N HIS A 183 5.02 13.77 -6.89
CA HIS A 183 5.62 15.09 -6.96
C HIS A 183 6.12 15.44 -8.37
N ASN A 184 6.36 16.73 -8.59
CA ASN A 184 6.93 17.28 -9.83
C ASN A 184 6.10 16.97 -11.09
N ILE A 185 4.78 16.86 -10.94
CA ILE A 185 3.85 16.58 -12.06
C ILE A 185 3.79 17.68 -13.12
N ILE A 186 4.34 18.87 -12.85
CA ILE A 186 4.46 19.97 -13.81
C ILE A 186 5.82 19.97 -14.50
N VAL A 187 6.89 19.99 -13.70
CA VAL A 187 8.27 20.18 -14.15
C VAL A 187 9.22 19.44 -13.22
N GLY A 188 10.23 18.78 -13.80
CA GLY A 188 11.23 17.99 -13.08
C GLY A 188 10.96 16.50 -13.12
N LYS A 189 11.83 15.72 -12.46
CA LYS A 189 11.69 14.26 -12.38
C LYS A 189 10.54 13.92 -11.42
N LEU A 190 9.58 13.12 -11.89
CA LEU A 190 8.52 12.55 -11.07
C LEU A 190 9.12 11.64 -9.99
N TRP A 191 8.60 11.75 -8.78
CA TRP A 191 8.93 10.83 -7.69
C TRP A 191 7.72 10.64 -6.79
N ILE A 192 7.71 9.51 -6.09
CA ILE A 192 6.59 9.08 -5.25
C ILE A 192 7.00 9.18 -3.78
N GLU A 193 6.08 9.66 -2.98
CA GLU A 193 6.16 9.68 -1.53
C GLU A 193 4.92 9.02 -0.94
N GLN A 194 5.07 8.40 0.23
CA GLN A 194 3.94 7.92 1.02
C GLN A 194 4.04 8.48 2.44
N TYR A 195 2.94 9.04 2.94
CA TYR A 195 2.86 9.61 4.27
C TYR A 195 1.47 9.47 4.89
N GLY A 196 1.41 9.64 6.20
CA GLY A 196 0.19 9.56 6.99
C GLY A 196 0.30 8.58 8.15
N ASN A 197 -0.73 8.56 8.99
CA ASN A 197 -0.83 7.65 10.12
C ASN A 197 -1.65 6.43 9.71
N VAL A 198 -1.07 5.25 9.87
CA VAL A 198 -1.72 3.95 9.71
C VAL A 198 -1.92 3.38 11.10
N GLU A 199 -3.17 3.09 11.47
CA GLU A 199 -3.51 2.42 12.72
C GLU A 199 -4.08 1.04 12.41
N ILE A 200 -3.36 0.00 12.83
CA ILE A 200 -3.79 -1.40 12.73
C ILE A 200 -4.40 -1.79 14.06
N THR A 201 -5.66 -2.21 14.06
CA THR A 201 -6.36 -2.65 15.28
C THR A 201 -6.63 -4.15 15.21
N ASN A 202 -6.19 -4.90 16.23
CA ASN A 202 -6.64 -6.28 16.46
C ASN A 202 -7.97 -6.25 17.23
N HIS A 203 -9.05 -6.71 16.61
CA HIS A 203 -10.41 -6.62 17.18
C HIS A 203 -10.67 -7.62 18.30
N LYS A 204 -9.87 -8.69 18.41
CA LYS A 204 -10.03 -9.70 19.47
C LYS A 204 -9.32 -9.27 20.76
N THR A 205 -8.05 -8.87 20.65
CA THR A 205 -7.24 -8.50 21.83
C THR A 205 -7.41 -7.03 22.23
N GLY A 206 -7.73 -6.16 21.26
CA GLY A 206 -7.76 -4.71 21.43
C GLY A 206 -6.37 -4.06 21.28
N ASP A 207 -5.33 -4.84 20.96
CA ASP A 207 -4.00 -4.30 20.68
C ASP A 207 -4.01 -3.43 19.42
N LYS A 208 -3.15 -2.42 19.41
CA LYS A 208 -3.02 -1.48 18.29
C LYS A 208 -1.57 -1.34 17.87
N CYS A 209 -1.33 -1.27 16.57
CA CYS A 209 -0.08 -0.80 16.00
C CYS A 209 -0.32 0.56 15.33
N VAL A 210 0.44 1.57 15.75
CA VAL A 210 0.39 2.91 15.15
C VAL A 210 1.68 3.13 14.38
N LEU A 211 1.58 3.24 13.05
CA LEU A 211 2.69 3.51 12.13
C LEU A 211 2.53 4.91 11.55
N ASN A 212 3.58 5.72 11.63
CA ASN A 212 3.66 7.04 11.04
C ASN A 212 4.61 7.00 9.86
N PHE A 213 4.05 7.07 8.66
CA PHE A 213 4.78 7.29 7.42
C PHE A 213 5.13 8.77 7.35
N LYS A 214 6.41 9.08 7.58
CA LYS A 214 6.88 10.45 7.72
C LYS A 214 6.89 11.14 6.36
N PRO A 215 6.37 12.37 6.26
CA PRO A 215 6.63 13.19 5.10
C PRO A 215 8.12 13.59 5.07
N CYS A 216 8.66 13.76 3.87
CA CYS A 216 10.03 14.10 3.52
C CYS A 216 10.56 15.31 4.31
N GLY A 217 9.69 16.28 4.59
CA GLY A 217 10.01 17.50 5.30
C GLY A 217 10.89 18.46 4.50
N LEU A 218 11.18 19.64 5.06
CA LEU A 218 11.90 20.71 4.35
C LEU A 218 13.33 20.35 3.92
N PHE A 219 13.97 19.41 4.61
CA PHE A 219 15.37 19.01 4.39
C PHE A 219 15.52 17.55 3.91
N GLY A 220 14.43 16.85 3.63
CA GLY A 220 14.46 15.47 3.12
C GLY A 220 14.96 14.40 4.08
N LYS A 221 15.26 14.72 5.34
CA LYS A 221 15.82 13.77 6.33
C LYS A 221 14.88 12.63 6.67
N GLU A 222 13.59 12.83 6.47
CA GLU A 222 12.53 11.90 6.86
C GLU A 222 12.00 11.10 5.67
N LEU A 223 12.59 11.27 4.47
CA LEU A 223 12.13 10.64 3.25
C LEU A 223 11.99 9.12 3.43
N HIS A 224 10.76 8.66 3.22
CA HIS A 224 10.31 7.26 3.31
C HIS A 224 10.37 6.61 4.70
N LYS A 225 10.74 7.35 5.75
CA LYS A 225 10.81 6.78 7.09
C LYS A 225 9.42 6.34 7.56
N VAL A 226 9.40 5.19 8.21
CA VAL A 226 8.24 4.67 8.93
C VAL A 226 8.67 4.46 10.36
N GLU A 227 7.90 4.99 11.30
CA GLU A 227 8.14 4.81 12.73
C GLU A 227 6.83 4.59 13.45
N GLY A 228 6.83 3.74 14.48
CA GLY A 228 5.61 3.40 15.16
C GLY A 228 5.82 2.64 16.45
N TYR A 229 4.71 2.32 17.08
CA TYR A 229 4.71 1.46 18.26
C TYR A 229 3.53 0.49 18.22
N ILE A 230 3.74 -0.70 18.77
CA ILE A 230 2.66 -1.59 19.17
C ILE A 230 2.31 -1.28 20.62
N GLN A 231 1.03 -1.18 20.91
CA GLN A 231 0.51 -0.89 22.25
C GLN A 231 -0.65 -1.82 22.60
N ASP A 232 -0.75 -2.18 23.88
CA ASP A 232 -1.87 -2.94 24.39
C ASP A 232 -3.15 -2.08 24.51
N LYS A 233 -4.25 -2.71 24.92
CA LYS A 233 -5.53 -2.03 25.20
C LYS A 233 -5.43 -0.93 26.27
N SER A 234 -4.44 -0.99 27.14
CA SER A 234 -4.14 0.02 28.18
C SER A 234 -3.23 1.14 27.67
N LYS A 235 -2.90 1.16 26.37
CA LYS A 235 -1.96 2.08 25.71
C LYS A 235 -0.51 1.97 26.20
N LYS A 236 -0.14 0.86 26.83
CA LYS A 236 1.26 0.59 27.17
C LYS A 236 2.00 0.21 25.89
N LYS A 237 3.08 0.92 25.58
CA LYS A 237 3.97 0.58 24.46
C LYS A 237 4.69 -0.73 24.75
N LEU A 238 4.60 -1.67 23.80
CA LEU A 238 5.19 -3.01 23.89
C LEU A 238 6.39 -3.14 22.96
N CYS A 239 6.32 -2.57 21.75
CA CYS A 239 7.40 -2.60 20.77
C CYS A 239 7.50 -1.25 20.07
N ALA A 240 8.72 -0.84 19.72
CA ALA A 240 8.95 0.23 18.75
C ALA A 240 9.25 -0.39 17.39
N LEU A 241 8.65 0.16 16.34
CA LEU A 241 8.87 -0.23 14.94
C LEU A 241 9.52 0.93 14.21
N TYR A 242 10.53 0.66 13.38
CA TYR A 242 11.19 1.70 12.60
C TYR A 242 11.81 1.14 11.32
N GLY A 243 11.93 1.99 10.30
CA GLY A 243 12.56 1.63 9.04
C GLY A 243 12.21 2.61 7.92
N LYS A 244 12.21 2.11 6.70
CA LYS A 244 11.75 2.84 5.52
C LYS A 244 10.92 1.93 4.64
N TRP A 245 9.77 2.40 4.18
CA TRP A 245 8.86 1.58 3.36
C TRP A 245 9.47 1.13 2.02
N THR A 246 10.55 1.76 1.58
CA THR A 246 11.32 1.39 0.40
C THR A 246 12.41 0.34 0.65
N GLU A 247 12.68 -0.02 1.91
CA GLU A 247 13.86 -0.83 2.26
C GLU A 247 13.52 -1.93 3.28
N CYS A 248 13.02 -1.58 4.47
CA CYS A 248 12.92 -2.49 5.60
C CYS A 248 12.02 -1.97 6.73
N LEU A 249 11.62 -2.89 7.64
CA LEU A 249 11.00 -2.57 8.92
C LEU A 249 11.63 -3.45 10.02
N TYR A 250 12.09 -2.82 11.09
CA TYR A 250 12.68 -3.46 12.27
C TYR A 250 11.82 -3.24 13.50
N SER A 251 11.97 -4.12 14.49
CA SER A 251 11.36 -3.98 15.81
C SER A 251 12.43 -3.98 16.89
N VAL A 252 12.21 -3.20 17.94
CA VAL A 252 13.09 -3.10 19.11
C VAL A 252 12.28 -2.76 20.36
N ASP A 253 12.86 -2.96 21.54
CA ASP A 253 12.31 -2.48 22.81
C ASP A 253 12.08 -0.95 22.77
N PRO A 254 10.92 -0.44 23.25
CA PRO A 254 10.62 0.99 23.23
C PRO A 254 11.64 1.87 23.95
N ALA A 255 12.18 1.45 25.10
CA ALA A 255 13.14 2.25 25.86
C ALA A 255 14.47 2.37 25.09
N THR A 256 14.89 1.30 24.44
CA THR A 256 16.08 1.27 23.59
C THR A 256 15.95 2.23 22.39
N PHE A 257 14.78 2.23 21.73
CA PHE A 257 14.51 3.15 20.63
C PHE A 257 14.51 4.62 21.07
N ASP A 258 13.85 4.92 22.18
CA ASP A 258 13.74 6.28 22.71
C ASP A 258 15.10 6.80 23.21
N ALA A 259 15.99 5.91 23.70
CA ALA A 259 17.35 6.25 24.08
C ALA A 259 18.22 6.62 22.86
N TYR A 260 18.06 5.91 21.72
CA TYR A 260 18.81 6.20 20.49
C TYR A 260 18.35 7.50 19.80
N LYS A 261 17.10 7.90 20.00
CA LYS A 261 16.53 9.12 19.41
C LYS A 261 16.93 10.42 20.11
N LYS A 262 17.41 10.35 21.35
CA LYS A 262 17.88 11.50 22.13
C LYS A 262 19.30 11.87 21.75
#